data_AF-A0A6J8EWD9-F1
#
_entry.id   AF-A0A6J8EWD9-F1
#
_cell.length_a   1.000
_cell.length_b   1.000
_cell.length_c   1.000
_cell.angle_alpha   90.00
_cell.angle_beta   90.00
_cell.angle_gamma   90.00
#
_symmetry.space_group_name_H-M   'P 1'
#
loop_
_entity.id
_entity.type
_entity.pdbx_description
1 polymer ?
#
loop_
_entity_poly.entity_id
_entity_poly.type
_entity_poly.pdbx_seq_one_letter_code
_entity_poly.pdbx_strand_id
1 'polypeptide(L)'
;MKFLPRRYREGQLDWFAKRGINWHVSVSLIKLQHRMQTLTHLHIFSSQTSQDAAVTTAVMTDVVQDLKTILPNLQNVHIFSDNAGCYKSSLTLSTLRHEIGKALASYNFSEAQNGKGPCDRRAAHAKFVIKRFINEGRDVTSALDMKKALEKFGQKAYRVRVVDTVLDLDAEKHKESIKNVSNFYNFNFADDGLRMWQAYNIGEGKLVQWDSLKPSKNAVQLKVISDWTDIAISDSYEDPVPTTTKHKQSLICPLENCIREFKNKETLDQHILQGQCEHQLEKEALSDKSKIIYAKKLSNAPLCCPDMTAENVFEDDNLKDFMIEKFQIGKRTGSKVDANTASEEMRSGHLGFSKDEFLTGQQIGSYFCRLAQQDRNSDSNDYRAADEENRRSILKKEITKTIDI
;
A
#
# COMPACT_ATOMS: atom_id res chain seq x y z
N MET A 1 -3.52 5.17 -11.29
CA MET A 1 -2.90 6.35 -10.63
C MET A 1 -2.91 7.58 -11.54
N LYS A 2 -2.61 8.79 -11.02
CA LYS A 2 -2.47 10.02 -11.81
C LYS A 2 -1.13 10.73 -11.53
N PHE A 3 -0.52 11.30 -12.56
CA PHE A 3 0.64 12.20 -12.46
C PHE A 3 0.20 13.60 -12.87
N LEU A 4 0.47 14.62 -12.05
CA LEU A 4 0.13 16.00 -12.42
C LEU A 4 1.16 16.50 -13.45
N PRO A 5 0.73 16.97 -14.64
CA PRO A 5 1.61 17.64 -15.60
C PRO A 5 2.40 18.77 -14.92
N ARG A 6 3.68 18.89 -15.23
CA ARG A 6 4.57 19.91 -14.63
C ARG A 6 5.49 20.50 -15.67
N ARG A 7 5.66 21.82 -15.62
CA ARG A 7 6.73 22.52 -16.33
C ARG A 7 7.90 22.78 -15.38
N TYR A 8 9.09 22.96 -15.93
CA TYR A 8 10.26 23.37 -15.15
C TYR A 8 10.04 24.74 -14.49
N ARG A 9 9.48 25.68 -15.26
CA ARG A 9 9.01 26.97 -14.76
C ARG A 9 7.52 27.07 -14.99
N GLU A 10 6.80 27.35 -13.92
CA GLU A 10 5.35 27.40 -13.93
C GLU A 10 4.85 28.53 -13.02
N GLY A 11 3.93 29.34 -13.55
CA GLY A 11 3.27 30.36 -12.75
C GLY A 11 2.33 29.72 -11.72
N GLN A 12 2.10 30.41 -10.60
CA GLN A 12 1.22 29.92 -9.55
C GLN A 12 -0.22 29.68 -10.05
N LEU A 13 -0.71 30.49 -11.00
CA LEU A 13 -2.02 30.32 -11.61
C LEU A 13 -2.10 29.07 -12.51
N ASP A 14 -1.02 28.75 -13.22
CA ASP A 14 -0.94 27.59 -14.09
C ASP A 14 -0.86 26.27 -13.30
N TRP A 15 -0.50 26.34 -12.01
CA TRP A 15 -0.39 25.17 -11.13
C TRP A 15 -1.74 24.58 -10.72
N PHE A 16 -2.77 25.41 -10.56
CA PHE A 16 -4.06 24.97 -10.01
C PHE A 16 -4.96 24.33 -11.09
N ALA A 17 -5.78 23.36 -10.67
CA ALA A 17 -6.81 22.68 -11.48
C ALA A 17 -6.32 21.87 -12.70
N LYS A 18 -5.04 21.50 -12.78
CA LYS A 18 -4.54 20.64 -13.84
C LYS A 18 -5.16 19.25 -13.82
N ARG A 19 -5.49 18.75 -15.02
CA ARG A 19 -5.87 17.35 -15.20
C ARG A 19 -4.62 16.47 -15.12
N GLY A 20 -4.68 15.44 -14.27
CA GLY A 20 -3.60 14.46 -14.14
C GLY A 20 -3.54 13.53 -15.35
N ILE A 21 -2.34 13.13 -15.75
CA ILE A 21 -2.07 12.05 -16.72
C ILE A 21 -2.34 10.73 -16.01
N ASN A 22 -3.25 9.92 -16.55
CA ASN A 22 -3.54 8.59 -16.03
C ASN A 22 -2.38 7.63 -16.34
N TRP A 23 -2.02 6.79 -15.38
CA TRP A 23 -1.00 5.76 -15.56
C TRP A 23 -1.25 4.56 -14.63
N HIS A 24 -0.70 3.42 -14.99
CA HIS A 24 -0.79 2.15 -14.28
C HIS A 24 0.59 1.51 -14.11
N VAL A 25 0.81 0.82 -13.01
CA VAL A 25 2.09 0.18 -12.67
C VAL A 25 1.82 -1.29 -12.38
N SER A 26 2.53 -2.16 -13.09
CA SER A 26 2.54 -3.59 -12.83
C SER A 26 3.97 -4.03 -12.56
N VAL A 27 4.15 -4.82 -11.50
CA VAL A 27 5.46 -5.38 -11.14
C VAL A 27 5.35 -6.90 -11.22
N SER A 28 6.19 -7.50 -12.06
CA SER A 28 6.22 -8.92 -12.29
C SER A 28 7.49 -9.51 -11.70
N LEU A 29 7.34 -10.58 -10.91
CA LEU A 29 8.44 -11.43 -10.51
C LEU A 29 8.47 -12.63 -11.47
N ILE A 30 9.51 -12.72 -12.29
CA ILE A 30 9.66 -13.76 -13.31
C ILE A 30 10.78 -14.72 -12.94
N LYS A 31 10.63 -15.99 -13.32
CA LYS A 31 11.68 -17.00 -13.21
C LYS A 31 12.31 -17.21 -14.59
N LEU A 32 13.56 -16.82 -14.73
CA LEU A 32 14.38 -17.05 -15.92
C LEU A 32 15.42 -18.11 -15.57
N GLN A 33 15.25 -19.32 -16.14
CA GLN A 33 16.09 -20.49 -15.84
C GLN A 33 16.15 -20.79 -14.32
N HIS A 34 17.27 -20.48 -13.67
CA HIS A 34 17.52 -20.68 -12.24
C HIS A 34 17.45 -19.39 -11.41
N ARG A 35 17.12 -18.26 -12.03
CA ARG A 35 17.13 -16.94 -11.38
C ARG A 35 15.75 -16.31 -11.37
N MET A 36 15.51 -15.51 -10.34
CA MET A 36 14.33 -14.68 -10.22
C MET A 36 14.71 -13.25 -10.62
N GLN A 37 13.90 -12.62 -11.46
CA GLN A 37 14.10 -11.24 -11.88
C GLN A 37 12.80 -10.45 -11.72
N THR A 38 12.92 -9.17 -11.43
CA THR A 38 11.77 -8.26 -11.36
C THR A 38 11.71 -7.42 -12.63
N LEU A 39 10.53 -7.39 -13.25
CA LEU A 39 10.22 -6.53 -14.37
C LEU A 39 9.14 -5.53 -13.96
N THR A 40 9.23 -4.29 -14.41
CA THR A 40 8.24 -3.26 -14.10
C THR A 40 7.67 -2.69 -15.38
N HIS A 41 6.37 -2.85 -15.56
CA HIS A 41 5.61 -2.29 -16.67
C HIS A 41 4.88 -1.02 -16.25
N LEU A 42 4.99 0.01 -17.08
CA LEU A 42 4.33 1.30 -16.91
C LEU A 42 3.46 1.57 -18.14
N HIS A 43 2.14 1.55 -17.95
CA HIS A 43 1.18 2.03 -18.95
C HIS A 43 0.86 3.49 -18.67
N ILE A 44 1.08 4.36 -19.65
CA ILE A 44 0.74 5.78 -19.57
C ILE A 44 -0.38 6.06 -20.56
N PHE A 45 -1.48 6.61 -20.10
CA PHE A 45 -2.63 6.90 -20.96
C PHE A 45 -2.49 8.28 -21.59
N SER A 46 -2.63 8.35 -22.92
CA SER A 46 -2.61 9.62 -23.68
C SER A 46 -3.82 10.50 -23.39
N SER A 47 -4.98 9.88 -23.21
CA SER A 47 -6.26 10.52 -22.97
C SER A 47 -6.69 10.39 -21.50
N GLN A 48 -7.75 11.10 -21.12
CA GLN A 48 -8.35 10.92 -19.81
C GLN A 48 -9.12 9.61 -19.79
N THR A 49 -8.63 8.66 -19.00
CA THR A 49 -9.19 7.32 -18.94
C THR A 49 -9.74 7.04 -17.54
N SER A 50 -11.00 6.60 -17.48
CA SER A 50 -11.54 5.97 -16.28
C SER A 50 -10.98 4.55 -16.19
N GLN A 51 -10.20 4.25 -15.16
CA GLN A 51 -9.63 2.91 -14.95
C GLN A 51 -10.71 2.01 -14.33
N ASP A 52 -11.69 1.64 -15.15
CA ASP A 52 -12.74 0.70 -14.79
C ASP A 52 -12.27 -0.76 -14.94
N ALA A 53 -13.18 -1.71 -14.74
CA ALA A 53 -12.86 -3.12 -14.83
C ALA A 53 -12.37 -3.55 -16.21
N ALA A 54 -12.90 -2.98 -17.29
CA ALA A 54 -12.52 -3.36 -18.64
C ALA A 54 -11.12 -2.84 -18.98
N VAL A 55 -10.84 -1.57 -18.70
CA VAL A 55 -9.51 -0.97 -18.92
C VAL A 55 -8.44 -1.68 -18.10
N THR A 56 -8.74 -1.96 -16.83
CA THR A 56 -7.80 -2.61 -15.92
C THR A 56 -7.50 -4.04 -16.36
N THR A 57 -8.51 -4.77 -16.84
CA THR A 57 -8.33 -6.11 -17.40
C THR A 57 -7.48 -6.07 -18.67
N ALA A 58 -7.73 -5.11 -19.56
CA ALA A 58 -6.93 -4.93 -20.78
C ALA A 58 -5.45 -4.66 -20.47
N VAL A 59 -5.17 -3.84 -19.46
CA VAL A 59 -3.80 -3.58 -18.96
C VAL A 59 -3.14 -4.86 -18.44
N MET A 60 -3.85 -5.64 -17.61
CA MET A 60 -3.31 -6.92 -17.10
C MET A 60 -3.00 -7.90 -18.22
N THR A 61 -3.92 -8.06 -19.17
CA THR A 61 -3.73 -8.91 -20.35
C THR A 61 -2.51 -8.46 -21.15
N ASP A 62 -2.37 -7.16 -21.41
CA ASP A 62 -1.26 -6.60 -22.18
C ASP A 62 0.12 -6.84 -21.52
N VAL A 63 0.19 -6.74 -20.19
CA VAL A 63 1.40 -7.13 -19.43
C VAL A 63 1.74 -8.59 -19.67
N VAL A 64 0.76 -9.48 -19.56
CA VAL A 64 1.00 -10.93 -19.73
C VAL A 64 1.36 -11.27 -21.18
N GLN A 65 0.79 -10.59 -22.16
CA GLN A 65 1.16 -10.76 -23.56
C GLN A 65 2.62 -10.34 -23.79
N ASP A 66 3.06 -9.20 -23.26
CA ASP A 66 4.47 -8.79 -23.32
C ASP A 66 5.37 -9.82 -22.61
N LEU A 67 4.98 -10.30 -21.43
CA LEU A 67 5.73 -11.35 -20.72
C LEU A 67 5.84 -12.64 -21.54
N LYS A 68 4.81 -13.03 -22.31
CA LYS A 68 4.89 -14.20 -23.21
C LYS A 68 5.90 -13.98 -24.34
N THR A 69 6.14 -12.74 -24.78
CA THR A 69 7.20 -12.44 -25.77
C THR A 69 8.60 -12.61 -25.16
N ILE A 70 8.76 -12.28 -23.88
CA ILE A 70 10.02 -12.39 -23.13
C ILE A 70 10.26 -13.84 -22.67
N LEU A 71 9.18 -14.54 -22.31
CA LEU A 71 9.14 -15.90 -21.79
C LEU A 71 8.18 -16.76 -22.61
N PRO A 72 8.60 -17.27 -23.79
CA PRO A 72 7.73 -18.05 -24.67
C PRO A 72 7.10 -19.28 -23.99
N ASN A 73 7.76 -19.83 -22.97
CA ASN A 73 7.32 -21.00 -22.20
C ASN A 73 6.57 -20.63 -20.91
N LEU A 74 5.95 -19.44 -20.83
CA LEU A 74 5.21 -19.01 -19.65
C LEU A 74 3.94 -19.86 -19.44
N GLN A 75 4.00 -20.74 -18.43
CA GLN A 75 2.91 -21.70 -18.13
C GLN A 75 2.12 -21.39 -16.87
N ASN A 76 2.68 -20.61 -15.93
CA ASN A 76 2.04 -20.34 -14.64
C ASN A 76 2.09 -18.85 -14.32
N VAL A 77 0.92 -18.21 -14.38
CA VAL A 77 0.72 -16.79 -14.10
C VAL A 77 -0.18 -16.65 -12.89
N HIS A 78 0.35 -15.99 -11.86
CA HIS A 78 -0.36 -15.62 -10.66
C HIS A 78 -0.45 -14.10 -10.60
N ILE A 79 -1.67 -13.57 -10.58
CA ILE A 79 -1.91 -12.12 -10.53
C ILE A 79 -2.25 -11.72 -9.09
N PHE A 80 -1.69 -10.60 -8.67
CA PHE A 80 -2.01 -9.95 -7.39
C PHE A 80 -2.37 -8.49 -7.64
N SER A 81 -3.50 -8.04 -7.09
CA SER A 81 -3.95 -6.64 -7.17
C SER A 81 -4.37 -6.12 -5.80
N ASP A 82 -4.63 -4.81 -5.69
CA ASP A 82 -5.35 -4.29 -4.53
C ASP A 82 -6.85 -4.60 -4.63
N ASN A 83 -7.56 -4.49 -3.52
CA ASN A 83 -8.99 -4.80 -3.46
C ASN A 83 -9.90 -3.66 -3.97
N ALA A 84 -9.43 -2.80 -4.89
CA ALA A 84 -10.29 -1.78 -5.48
C ALA A 84 -11.35 -2.40 -6.41
N GLY A 85 -12.53 -1.78 -6.48
CA GLY A 85 -13.66 -2.31 -7.24
C GLY A 85 -13.40 -2.51 -8.74
N CYS A 86 -12.47 -1.76 -9.34
CA CYS A 86 -12.08 -1.94 -10.74
C CYS A 86 -11.35 -3.27 -11.01
N TYR A 87 -10.76 -3.89 -9.99
CA TYR A 87 -10.05 -5.16 -10.14
C TYR A 87 -10.94 -6.39 -9.98
N LYS A 88 -12.20 -6.20 -9.52
CA LYS A 88 -13.06 -7.29 -9.05
C LYS A 88 -14.42 -7.27 -9.75
N SER A 89 -14.51 -8.01 -10.85
CA SER A 89 -15.77 -8.23 -11.57
C SER A 89 -15.78 -9.57 -12.28
N SER A 90 -16.98 -10.07 -12.59
CA SER A 90 -17.15 -11.29 -13.42
C SER A 90 -16.52 -11.13 -14.80
N LEU A 91 -16.62 -9.93 -15.38
CA LEU A 91 -15.98 -9.55 -16.65
C LEU A 91 -14.46 -9.72 -16.55
N THR A 92 -13.84 -9.18 -15.50
CA THR A 92 -12.39 -9.30 -15.29
C THR A 92 -11.97 -10.76 -15.25
N LEU A 93 -12.68 -11.59 -14.50
CA LEU A 93 -12.34 -13.00 -14.33
C LEU A 93 -12.51 -13.80 -15.64
N SER A 94 -13.63 -13.61 -16.35
CA SER A 94 -13.90 -14.32 -17.61
C SER A 94 -12.94 -13.87 -18.72
N THR A 95 -12.72 -12.56 -18.87
CA THR A 95 -11.79 -12.02 -19.88
C THR A 95 -10.35 -12.41 -19.61
N LEU A 96 -9.87 -12.36 -18.35
CA LEU A 96 -8.50 -12.81 -18.05
C LEU A 96 -8.30 -14.29 -18.41
N ARG A 97 -9.28 -15.16 -18.11
CA ARG A 97 -9.22 -16.57 -18.52
C ARG A 97 -9.19 -16.72 -20.03
N HIS A 98 -10.04 -15.98 -20.75
CA HIS A 98 -10.10 -16.03 -22.21
C HIS A 98 -8.77 -15.59 -22.85
N GLU A 99 -8.25 -14.43 -22.46
CA GLU A 99 -7.08 -13.81 -23.09
C GLU A 99 -5.75 -14.48 -22.69
N ILE A 100 -5.60 -14.86 -21.42
CA ILE A 100 -4.36 -15.46 -20.92
C ILE A 100 -4.35 -16.98 -21.18
N GLY A 101 -5.53 -17.60 -21.17
CA GLY A 101 -5.72 -19.02 -21.39
C GLY A 101 -5.32 -19.87 -20.18
N LYS A 102 -4.83 -21.09 -20.45
CA LYS A 102 -4.42 -22.06 -19.42
C LYS A 102 -3.24 -21.62 -18.56
N ALA A 103 -2.47 -20.62 -19.01
CA ALA A 103 -1.35 -20.12 -18.25
C ALA A 103 -1.78 -19.35 -16.99
N LEU A 104 -3.02 -18.85 -16.93
CA LEU A 104 -3.54 -18.17 -15.75
C LEU A 104 -3.91 -19.22 -14.69
N ALA A 105 -3.19 -19.21 -13.57
CA ALA A 105 -3.37 -20.17 -12.47
C ALA A 105 -4.20 -19.59 -11.32
N SER A 106 -3.92 -18.34 -10.91
CA SER A 106 -4.67 -17.69 -9.84
C SER A 106 -4.73 -16.18 -9.97
N TYR A 107 -5.76 -15.60 -9.38
CA TYR A 107 -5.87 -14.16 -9.17
C TYR A 107 -6.24 -13.91 -7.71
N ASN A 108 -5.44 -13.11 -7.01
CA ASN A 108 -5.58 -12.87 -5.58
C ASN A 108 -5.55 -11.37 -5.27
N PHE A 109 -6.19 -11.01 -4.18
CA PHE A 109 -6.24 -9.65 -3.69
C PHE A 109 -5.29 -9.48 -2.50
N SER A 110 -4.50 -8.41 -2.54
CA SER A 110 -3.59 -8.04 -1.47
C SER A 110 -4.36 -7.35 -0.33
N GLU A 111 -4.00 -7.66 0.91
CA GLU A 111 -4.58 -7.05 2.10
C GLU A 111 -4.30 -5.55 2.17
N ALA A 112 -5.16 -4.82 2.88
CA ALA A 112 -4.88 -3.42 3.18
C ALA A 112 -3.53 -3.31 3.94
N GLN A 113 -2.61 -2.49 3.42
CA GLN A 113 -1.23 -2.29 3.93
C GLN A 113 -0.19 -3.38 3.60
N ASN A 114 -0.56 -4.49 2.96
CA ASN A 114 0.39 -5.54 2.60
C ASN A 114 0.30 -5.90 1.10
N GLY A 115 1.36 -6.43 0.49
CA GLY A 115 1.37 -6.91 -0.91
C GLY A 115 1.49 -5.85 -2.03
N LYS A 116 1.01 -4.61 -1.85
CA LYS A 116 1.17 -3.52 -2.86
C LYS A 116 2.52 -2.81 -2.86
N GLY A 117 3.37 -3.10 -1.87
CA GLY A 117 4.66 -2.43 -1.65
C GLY A 117 5.57 -2.34 -2.89
N PRO A 118 5.69 -3.39 -3.72
CA PRO A 118 6.51 -3.34 -4.94
C PRO A 118 6.03 -2.29 -5.95
N CYS A 119 4.72 -2.25 -6.22
CA CYS A 119 4.12 -1.27 -7.13
C CYS A 119 4.27 0.15 -6.58
N ASP A 120 4.01 0.35 -5.30
CA ASP A 120 4.16 1.66 -4.64
C ASP A 120 5.62 2.15 -4.69
N ARG A 121 6.60 1.27 -4.41
CA ARG A 121 8.04 1.57 -4.47
C ARG A 121 8.47 1.94 -5.89
N ARG A 122 8.01 1.18 -6.89
CA ARG A 122 8.33 1.44 -8.31
C ARG A 122 7.68 2.72 -8.81
N ALA A 123 6.45 3.01 -8.38
CA ALA A 123 5.76 4.25 -8.67
C ALA A 123 6.47 5.47 -8.04
N ALA A 124 6.92 5.35 -6.79
CA ALA A 124 7.70 6.39 -6.12
C ALA A 124 9.03 6.67 -6.84
N HIS A 125 9.75 5.61 -7.24
CA HIS A 125 10.97 5.74 -8.03
C HIS A 125 10.71 6.41 -9.38
N ALA A 126 9.63 6.03 -10.08
CA ALA A 126 9.27 6.63 -11.38
C ALA A 126 8.98 8.13 -11.25
N LYS A 127 8.24 8.54 -10.20
CA LYS A 127 8.00 9.95 -9.89
C LYS A 127 9.30 10.72 -9.62
N PHE A 128 10.26 10.10 -8.93
CA PHE A 128 11.58 10.70 -8.69
C PHE A 128 12.37 10.89 -9.99
N VAL A 129 12.40 9.88 -10.86
CA VAL A 129 13.02 9.93 -12.19
C VAL A 129 12.44 11.07 -13.03
N ILE A 130 11.11 11.21 -13.05
CA ILE A 130 10.42 12.30 -13.75
C ILE A 130 10.75 13.66 -13.12
N LYS A 131 10.79 13.76 -11.77
CA LYS A 131 11.19 14.98 -11.06
C LYS A 131 12.60 15.41 -11.44
N ARG A 132 13.55 14.48 -11.53
CA ARG A 132 14.91 14.75 -12.02
C ARG A 132 14.90 15.29 -13.44
N PHE A 133 14.12 14.66 -14.33
CA PHE A 133 14.01 15.13 -15.72
C PHE A 133 13.54 16.59 -15.79
N ILE A 134 12.56 16.97 -14.96
CA ILE A 134 12.03 18.34 -14.87
C ILE A 134 13.08 19.31 -14.33
N ASN A 135 13.78 18.94 -13.26
CA ASN A 135 14.79 19.79 -12.61
C ASN A 135 15.96 20.18 -13.53
N GLU A 136 16.19 19.46 -14.63
CA GLU A 136 17.18 19.81 -15.65
C GLU A 136 16.63 20.78 -16.72
N GLY A 137 15.56 21.51 -16.44
CA GLY A 137 15.06 22.56 -17.33
C GLY A 137 14.03 22.09 -18.37
N ARG A 138 13.44 20.90 -18.21
CA ARG A 138 12.51 20.32 -19.18
C ARG A 138 11.09 20.20 -18.63
N ASP A 139 10.13 20.15 -19.54
CA ASP A 139 8.72 20.04 -19.20
C ASP A 139 8.21 18.61 -19.37
N VAL A 140 7.24 18.22 -18.54
CA VAL A 140 6.52 16.96 -18.64
C VAL A 140 5.02 17.26 -18.60
N THR A 141 4.45 17.53 -19.77
CA THR A 141 3.05 17.95 -19.91
C THR A 141 2.17 16.93 -20.63
N SER A 142 2.77 16.00 -21.37
CA SER A 142 2.06 14.93 -22.07
C SER A 142 2.49 13.53 -21.62
N ALA A 143 1.70 12.51 -21.99
CA ALA A 143 2.04 11.11 -21.79
C ALA A 143 3.36 10.71 -22.49
N LEU A 144 3.61 11.26 -23.68
CA LEU A 144 4.85 11.04 -24.42
C LEU A 144 6.04 11.69 -23.73
N ASP A 145 5.89 12.87 -23.11
CA ASP A 145 6.98 13.49 -22.34
C ASP A 145 7.29 12.70 -21.08
N MET A 146 6.25 12.14 -20.43
CA MET A 146 6.43 11.25 -19.29
C MET A 146 7.20 9.98 -19.68
N LYS A 147 6.88 9.38 -20.85
CA LYS A 147 7.65 8.26 -21.40
C LYS A 147 9.11 8.65 -21.68
N LYS A 148 9.35 9.76 -22.38
CA LYS A 148 10.71 10.27 -22.66
C LYS A 148 11.52 10.48 -21.38
N ALA A 149 10.90 11.01 -20.32
CA ALA A 149 11.56 11.21 -19.04
C ALA A 149 12.02 9.88 -18.40
N LEU A 150 11.15 8.86 -18.45
CA LEU A 150 11.42 7.53 -17.92
C LEU A 150 12.44 6.77 -18.77
N GLU A 151 12.44 6.93 -20.09
CA GLU A 151 13.46 6.35 -20.97
C GLU A 151 14.85 6.93 -20.69
N LYS A 152 14.93 8.26 -20.60
CA LYS A 152 16.22 8.96 -20.46
C LYS A 152 16.89 8.72 -19.11
N PHE A 153 16.13 8.74 -18.02
CA PHE A 153 16.70 8.65 -16.65
C PHE A 153 16.33 7.37 -15.90
N GLY A 154 15.43 6.55 -16.42
CA GLY A 154 15.01 5.31 -15.77
C GLY A 154 16.02 4.18 -15.94
N GLN A 155 17.12 4.35 -16.66
CA GLN A 155 18.22 3.38 -16.79
C GLN A 155 17.74 1.95 -17.12
N LYS A 156 16.76 1.82 -18.04
CA LYS A 156 16.13 0.54 -18.42
C LYS A 156 15.41 -0.20 -17.27
N ALA A 157 15.14 0.47 -16.14
CA ALA A 157 14.41 -0.11 -15.01
C ALA A 157 12.91 -0.35 -15.28
N TYR A 158 12.40 0.14 -16.42
CA TYR A 158 10.99 0.12 -16.77
C TYR A 158 10.77 -0.30 -18.22
N ARG A 159 9.72 -1.09 -18.45
CA ARG A 159 9.05 -1.19 -19.74
C ARG A 159 7.95 -0.15 -19.76
N VAL A 160 8.08 0.86 -20.62
CA VAL A 160 7.11 1.97 -20.67
C VAL A 160 6.38 1.96 -22.01
N ARG A 161 5.05 1.95 -21.96
CA ARG A 161 4.19 2.03 -23.14
C ARG A 161 3.17 3.13 -22.97
N VAL A 162 2.94 3.89 -24.04
CA VAL A 162 1.88 4.90 -24.10
C VAL A 162 0.71 4.32 -24.89
N VAL A 163 -0.46 4.32 -24.27
CA VAL A 163 -1.68 3.73 -24.81
C VAL A 163 -2.84 4.71 -24.77
N ASP A 164 -3.84 4.46 -25.61
CA ASP A 164 -5.18 5.01 -25.50
C ASP A 164 -6.19 3.88 -25.33
N THR A 165 -7.40 4.20 -24.87
CA THR A 165 -8.48 3.22 -24.78
C THR A 165 -9.40 3.35 -25.99
N VAL A 166 -9.60 2.26 -26.71
CA VAL A 166 -10.68 2.18 -27.71
C VAL A 166 -11.92 1.73 -26.98
N LEU A 167 -12.87 2.65 -26.81
CA LEU A 167 -14.20 2.33 -26.29
C LEU A 167 -15.05 1.83 -27.43
N ASP A 168 -15.47 0.58 -27.34
CA ASP A 168 -16.56 0.07 -28.16
C ASP A 168 -17.87 0.57 -27.57
N LEU A 169 -18.53 1.49 -28.27
CA LEU A 169 -19.81 2.07 -27.86
C LEU A 169 -20.95 1.04 -27.95
N ASP A 170 -20.75 -0.04 -28.70
CA ASP A 170 -21.71 -1.12 -28.89
C ASP A 170 -21.46 -2.30 -27.93
N ALA A 171 -20.60 -2.12 -26.92
CA ALA A 171 -20.29 -3.15 -25.94
C ALA A 171 -21.56 -3.62 -25.21
N GLU A 172 -22.00 -4.84 -25.51
CA GLU A 172 -23.09 -5.47 -24.79
C GLU A 172 -22.75 -5.59 -23.30
N LYS A 173 -23.67 -5.15 -22.44
CA LYS A 173 -23.53 -5.33 -20.98
C LYS A 173 -23.45 -6.82 -20.67
N HIS A 174 -22.38 -7.23 -20.00
CA HIS A 174 -22.20 -8.61 -19.51
C HIS A 174 -23.42 -9.03 -18.69
N LYS A 175 -24.25 -9.94 -19.22
CA LYS A 175 -25.49 -10.39 -18.56
C LYS A 175 -25.22 -11.41 -17.46
N GLU A 176 -24.15 -12.17 -17.59
CA GLU A 176 -23.78 -13.22 -16.64
C GLU A 176 -22.89 -12.63 -15.53
N SER A 177 -23.34 -12.72 -14.29
CA SER A 177 -22.63 -12.18 -13.13
C SER A 177 -22.55 -13.20 -12.00
N ILE A 178 -21.33 -13.38 -11.49
CA ILE A 178 -21.07 -14.11 -10.25
C ILE A 178 -21.73 -13.33 -9.11
N LYS A 179 -22.78 -13.93 -8.52
CA LYS A 179 -23.46 -13.35 -7.36
C LYS A 179 -22.47 -13.12 -6.22
N ASN A 180 -22.48 -11.91 -5.68
CA ASN A 180 -21.64 -11.47 -4.56
C ASN A 180 -20.12 -11.65 -4.80
N VAL A 181 -19.67 -11.44 -6.05
CA VAL A 181 -18.23 -11.55 -6.41
C VAL A 181 -17.32 -10.70 -5.50
N SER A 182 -17.83 -9.59 -4.97
CA SER A 182 -17.15 -8.69 -4.03
C SER A 182 -16.61 -9.41 -2.79
N ASN A 183 -17.29 -10.47 -2.33
CA ASN A 183 -16.98 -11.16 -1.09
C ASN A 183 -15.83 -12.17 -1.23
N PHE A 184 -15.36 -12.42 -2.44
CA PHE A 184 -14.29 -13.38 -2.72
C PHE A 184 -12.95 -12.67 -2.94
N TYR A 185 -11.87 -13.24 -2.42
CA TYR A 185 -10.52 -12.65 -2.40
C TYR A 185 -9.47 -13.53 -3.07
N ASN A 186 -9.76 -14.82 -3.24
CA ASN A 186 -8.85 -15.74 -3.89
C ASN A 186 -9.60 -16.50 -4.97
N PHE A 187 -8.98 -16.58 -6.14
CA PHE A 187 -9.55 -17.18 -7.33
C PHE A 187 -8.52 -18.11 -7.95
N ASN A 188 -8.91 -19.36 -8.17
CA ASN A 188 -8.12 -20.38 -8.84
C ASN A 188 -8.80 -20.77 -10.15
N PHE A 189 -8.03 -20.74 -11.23
CA PHE A 189 -8.50 -20.99 -12.59
C PHE A 189 -8.20 -22.44 -12.96
N ALA A 190 -9.08 -23.34 -12.54
CA ALA A 190 -8.97 -24.77 -12.82
C ALA A 190 -9.54 -25.11 -14.21
N ASP A 191 -9.27 -26.32 -14.69
CA ASP A 191 -9.79 -26.79 -15.98
C ASP A 191 -11.31 -27.02 -15.93
N ASP A 192 -11.84 -27.46 -14.77
CA ASP A 192 -13.26 -27.73 -14.52
C ASP A 192 -14.06 -26.47 -14.15
N GLY A 193 -13.42 -25.34 -13.85
CA GLY A 193 -14.12 -24.11 -13.52
C GLY A 193 -13.27 -23.08 -12.77
N LEU A 194 -13.93 -22.00 -12.38
CA LEU A 194 -13.38 -20.98 -11.48
C LEU A 194 -13.71 -21.36 -10.04
N ARG A 195 -12.69 -21.70 -9.25
CA ARG A 195 -12.85 -21.91 -7.80
C ARG A 195 -12.53 -20.63 -7.05
N MET A 196 -13.40 -20.23 -6.12
CA MET A 196 -13.30 -18.95 -5.40
C MET A 196 -13.48 -19.11 -3.88
N TRP A 197 -12.74 -18.34 -3.11
CA TRP A 197 -12.77 -18.33 -1.64
C TRP A 197 -12.94 -16.92 -1.09
N GLN A 198 -13.56 -16.83 0.08
CA GLN A 198 -13.68 -15.57 0.81
C GLN A 198 -12.34 -15.10 1.37
N ALA A 199 -11.48 -16.02 1.82
CA ALA A 199 -10.14 -15.69 2.30
C ALA A 199 -9.20 -16.90 2.28
N TYR A 200 -7.92 -16.65 2.02
CA TYR A 200 -6.76 -17.54 2.17
C TYR A 200 -6.92 -18.97 1.64
N ASN A 201 -7.75 -19.19 0.61
CA ASN A 201 -8.10 -20.52 0.10
C ASN A 201 -8.62 -21.50 1.18
N ILE A 202 -9.26 -20.98 2.24
CA ILE A 202 -9.72 -21.80 3.37
C ILE A 202 -11.04 -22.49 3.05
N GLY A 203 -11.08 -23.81 3.26
CA GLY A 203 -12.24 -24.67 2.99
C GLY A 203 -12.33 -25.11 1.53
N GLU A 204 -13.44 -25.76 1.18
CA GLU A 204 -13.62 -26.36 -0.16
C GLU A 204 -13.69 -25.32 -1.28
N GLY A 205 -14.10 -24.09 -0.96
CA GLY A 205 -14.31 -23.02 -1.93
C GLY A 205 -15.55 -23.25 -2.79
N LYS A 206 -16.00 -22.19 -3.47
CA LYS A 206 -17.15 -22.25 -4.38
C LYS A 206 -16.66 -22.47 -5.80
N LEU A 207 -17.15 -23.51 -6.47
CA LEU A 207 -16.85 -23.76 -7.89
C LEU A 207 -17.94 -23.16 -8.79
N VAL A 208 -17.52 -22.43 -9.82
CA VAL A 208 -18.38 -21.91 -10.88
C VAL A 208 -17.87 -22.45 -12.22
N GLN A 209 -18.74 -23.16 -12.94
CA GLN A 209 -18.41 -23.79 -14.22
C GLN A 209 -18.15 -22.74 -15.31
N TRP A 210 -17.18 -23.00 -16.20
CA TRP A 210 -16.83 -22.06 -17.27
C TRP A 210 -17.98 -21.78 -18.25
N ASP A 211 -18.86 -22.77 -18.48
CA ASP A 211 -20.04 -22.62 -19.33
C ASP A 211 -21.02 -21.53 -18.83
N SER A 212 -20.96 -21.22 -17.53
CA SER A 212 -21.77 -20.16 -16.89
C SER A 212 -21.07 -18.79 -16.82
N LEU A 213 -19.83 -18.71 -17.31
CA LEU A 213 -18.98 -17.52 -17.31
C LEU A 213 -18.49 -17.24 -18.74
N LYS A 214 -19.40 -16.90 -19.64
CA LYS A 214 -19.01 -16.57 -21.02
C LYS A 214 -18.24 -15.25 -21.03
N PRO A 215 -17.10 -15.16 -21.74
CA PRO A 215 -16.41 -13.89 -21.91
C PRO A 215 -17.28 -12.92 -22.71
N SER A 216 -17.22 -11.63 -22.38
CA SER A 216 -17.82 -10.59 -23.22
C SER A 216 -17.17 -10.62 -24.60
N LYS A 217 -17.98 -10.52 -25.66
CA LYS A 217 -17.50 -10.43 -27.05
C LYS A 217 -16.72 -9.14 -27.32
N ASN A 218 -16.90 -8.11 -26.50
CA ASN A 218 -16.34 -6.77 -26.73
C ASN A 218 -15.48 -6.36 -25.53
N ALA A 219 -14.26 -6.92 -25.45
CA ALA A 219 -13.26 -6.49 -24.48
C ALA A 219 -12.65 -5.15 -24.91
N VAL A 220 -12.50 -4.21 -23.97
CA VAL A 220 -11.80 -2.94 -24.23
C VAL A 220 -10.40 -3.23 -24.75
N GLN A 221 -10.03 -2.60 -25.86
CA GLN A 221 -8.70 -2.75 -26.47
C GLN A 221 -7.83 -1.52 -26.18
N LEU A 222 -6.55 -1.78 -25.93
CA LEU A 222 -5.55 -0.73 -25.79
C LEU A 222 -4.99 -0.40 -27.18
N LYS A 223 -5.20 0.85 -27.62
CA LYS A 223 -4.52 1.37 -28.81
C LYS A 223 -3.11 1.79 -28.41
N VAL A 224 -2.10 1.11 -28.93
CA VAL A 224 -0.70 1.48 -28.70
C VAL A 224 -0.37 2.75 -29.48
N ILE A 225 0.01 3.82 -28.76
CA ILE A 225 0.51 5.07 -29.37
C ILE A 225 2.03 5.03 -29.44
N SER A 226 2.68 4.48 -28.42
CA SER A 226 4.12 4.29 -28.38
C SER A 226 4.44 3.01 -27.63
N ASP A 227 5.16 2.11 -28.29
CA ASP A 227 5.34 0.72 -27.84
C ASP A 227 6.24 0.57 -26.60
N TRP A 228 6.48 -0.66 -26.12
CA TRP A 228 7.38 -0.94 -25.03
C TRP A 228 8.80 -0.44 -25.32
N THR A 229 9.47 -0.01 -24.26
CA THR A 229 10.89 0.29 -24.29
C THR A 229 11.71 -0.99 -24.31
N ASP A 230 12.81 -0.99 -25.07
CA ASP A 230 13.78 -2.07 -25.03
C ASP A 230 14.43 -2.14 -23.64
N ILE A 231 14.51 -3.34 -23.09
CA ILE A 231 15.31 -3.61 -21.90
C ILE A 231 16.48 -4.47 -22.35
N ALA A 232 17.68 -4.12 -21.87
CA ALA A 232 18.76 -5.08 -21.83
C ALA A 232 18.46 -5.98 -20.64
N ILE A 233 17.88 -7.16 -20.89
CA ILE A 233 17.87 -8.23 -19.89
C ILE A 233 19.35 -8.51 -19.65
N SER A 234 19.88 -8.07 -18.51
CA SER A 234 21.31 -8.23 -18.23
C SER A 234 21.60 -9.72 -18.03
N ASP A 235 22.10 -10.37 -19.07
CA ASP A 235 22.84 -11.62 -18.97
C ASP A 235 24.16 -11.34 -18.26
N SER A 236 24.12 -11.27 -16.92
CA SER A 236 25.25 -11.50 -16.00
C SER A 236 25.03 -10.72 -14.70
N TYR A 237 24.58 -11.42 -13.67
CA TYR A 237 25.01 -11.13 -12.31
C TYR A 237 25.26 -12.47 -11.64
N GLU A 238 26.53 -12.83 -11.45
CA GLU A 238 26.91 -13.95 -10.60
C GLU A 238 26.39 -13.69 -9.19
N ASP A 239 25.87 -14.74 -8.55
CA ASP A 239 25.54 -14.69 -7.13
C ASP A 239 26.79 -14.22 -6.38
N PRO A 240 26.74 -13.12 -5.61
CA PRO A 240 27.87 -12.78 -4.78
C PRO A 240 27.97 -13.85 -3.70
N VAL A 241 28.91 -14.79 -3.89
CA VAL A 241 29.50 -15.60 -2.82
C VAL A 241 29.67 -14.68 -1.61
N PRO A 242 29.34 -15.11 -0.38
CA PRO A 242 29.52 -14.31 0.81
C PRO A 242 31.02 -14.09 1.04
N THR A 243 31.58 -13.12 0.33
CA THR A 243 32.90 -12.55 0.60
C THR A 243 32.71 -11.57 1.72
N THR A 244 33.36 -11.90 2.83
CA THR A 244 33.58 -11.06 4.01
C THR A 244 34.42 -9.84 3.61
N THR A 245 33.84 -8.90 2.89
CA THR A 245 34.44 -7.60 2.63
C THR A 245 33.52 -6.51 3.14
N LYS A 246 34.03 -5.79 4.14
CA LYS A 246 33.40 -4.66 4.83
C LYS A 246 33.02 -3.57 3.82
N HIS A 247 31.80 -3.60 3.29
CA HIS A 247 31.20 -2.48 2.55
C HIS A 247 30.09 -1.80 3.38
N LYS A 248 29.99 -0.49 3.19
CA LYS A 248 29.65 0.51 4.21
C LYS A 248 28.14 0.78 4.42
N GLN A 249 27.23 0.10 3.73
CA GLN A 249 25.78 0.24 3.91
C GLN A 249 25.07 -1.06 3.50
N SER A 250 24.67 -1.90 4.46
CA SER A 250 23.76 -3.01 4.22
C SER A 250 22.31 -2.51 4.25
N LEU A 251 21.49 -3.00 3.32
CA LEU A 251 20.04 -2.77 3.34
C LEU A 251 19.38 -3.90 4.12
N ILE A 252 18.39 -3.59 4.95
CA ILE A 252 17.66 -4.58 5.76
C ILE A 252 16.24 -4.77 5.23
N CYS A 253 15.68 -5.95 5.46
CA CYS A 253 14.28 -6.21 5.15
C CYS A 253 13.36 -5.34 6.04
N PRO A 254 12.33 -4.67 5.47
CA PRO A 254 11.38 -3.88 6.25
C PRO A 254 10.35 -4.74 7.00
N LEU A 255 10.29 -6.05 6.74
CA LEU A 255 9.43 -6.94 7.50
C LEU A 255 10.03 -7.14 8.90
N GLU A 256 9.23 -6.92 9.94
CA GLU A 256 9.67 -7.09 11.33
C GLU A 256 10.28 -8.48 11.55
N ASN A 257 11.36 -8.53 12.33
CA ASN A 257 12.10 -9.74 12.70
C ASN A 257 12.85 -10.48 11.58
N CYS A 258 12.85 -9.97 10.34
CA CYS A 258 13.68 -10.55 9.28
C CYS A 258 15.16 -10.17 9.45
N ILE A 259 16.04 -11.18 9.55
CA ILE A 259 17.48 -11.00 9.82
C ILE A 259 18.35 -10.88 8.55
N ARG A 260 17.74 -10.88 7.35
CA ARG A 260 18.50 -10.85 6.10
C ARG A 260 18.99 -9.45 5.76
N GLU A 261 20.26 -9.38 5.36
CA GLU A 261 20.92 -8.18 4.87
C GLU A 261 21.21 -8.28 3.37
N PHE A 262 21.08 -7.16 2.67
CA PHE A 262 21.17 -7.07 1.22
C PHE A 262 22.20 -6.03 0.82
N LYS A 263 23.03 -6.36 -0.18
CA LYS A 263 24.06 -5.47 -0.72
C LYS A 263 23.47 -4.38 -1.63
N ASN A 264 22.35 -4.63 -2.27
CA ASN A 264 21.73 -3.71 -3.22
C ASN A 264 20.20 -3.77 -3.18
N LYS A 265 19.56 -2.75 -3.74
CA LYS A 265 18.10 -2.61 -3.71
C LYS A 265 17.38 -3.73 -4.48
N GLU A 266 17.97 -4.23 -5.56
CA GLU A 266 17.35 -5.26 -6.40
C GLU A 266 17.20 -6.58 -5.66
N THR A 267 18.25 -7.01 -4.95
CA THR A 267 18.22 -8.24 -4.13
C THR A 267 17.25 -8.12 -2.96
N LEU A 268 17.17 -6.94 -2.32
CA LEU A 268 16.15 -6.65 -1.31
C LEU A 268 14.73 -6.71 -1.89
N ASP A 269 14.50 -6.07 -3.04
CA ASP A 269 13.20 -6.05 -3.71
C ASP A 269 12.75 -7.49 -4.06
N GLN A 270 13.66 -8.32 -4.56
CA GLN A 270 13.40 -9.73 -4.86
C GLN A 270 13.07 -10.54 -3.61
N HIS A 271 13.81 -10.36 -2.51
CA HIS A 271 13.52 -11.02 -1.24
C HIS A 271 12.12 -10.67 -0.71
N ILE A 272 11.76 -9.37 -0.71
CA ILE A 272 10.45 -8.90 -0.29
C ILE A 272 9.35 -9.53 -1.17
N LEU A 273 9.57 -9.59 -2.49
CA LEU A 273 8.63 -10.18 -3.44
C LEU A 273 8.44 -11.69 -3.25
N GLN A 274 9.52 -12.41 -2.92
CA GLN A 274 9.47 -13.86 -2.70
C GLN A 274 8.87 -14.23 -1.33
N GLY A 275 8.83 -13.29 -0.38
CA GLY A 275 8.32 -13.53 0.97
C GLY A 275 9.16 -14.52 1.78
N GLN A 276 10.39 -14.80 1.35
CA GLN A 276 11.30 -15.74 2.03
C GLN A 276 12.02 -15.06 3.20
N CYS A 277 11.24 -14.50 4.12
CA CYS A 277 11.77 -13.90 5.34
C CYS A 277 12.35 -14.99 6.24
N GLU A 278 13.53 -14.69 6.79
CA GLU A 278 14.22 -15.56 7.72
C GLU A 278 14.15 -14.87 9.07
N HIS A 279 13.44 -15.49 10.01
CA HIS A 279 13.29 -14.98 11.36
C HIS A 279 14.21 -15.76 12.28
N GLN A 280 14.93 -15.06 13.14
CA GLN A 280 15.59 -15.72 14.26
C GLN A 280 14.52 -16.11 15.28
N LEU A 281 14.57 -17.35 15.78
CA LEU A 281 13.74 -17.74 16.92
C LEU A 281 14.05 -16.80 18.08
N GLU A 282 13.02 -16.11 18.57
CA GLU A 282 13.13 -15.25 19.74
C GLU A 282 13.69 -16.09 20.90
N LYS A 283 14.79 -15.63 21.49
CA LYS A 283 15.30 -16.23 22.73
C LYS A 283 14.32 -15.84 23.82
N GLU A 284 13.81 -16.82 24.56
CA GLU A 284 12.91 -16.59 25.69
C GLU A 284 13.44 -15.44 26.56
N ALA A 285 12.70 -14.33 26.57
CA ALA A 285 13.06 -13.19 27.39
C ALA A 285 12.82 -13.55 28.86
N LEU A 286 13.41 -12.75 29.75
CA LEU A 286 13.21 -12.94 31.19
C LEU A 286 11.72 -12.85 31.56
N SER A 287 10.92 -12.06 30.81
CA SER A 287 9.46 -12.01 30.93
C SER A 287 8.78 -13.31 30.52
N ASP A 288 9.24 -13.98 29.47
CA ASP A 288 8.63 -15.22 28.98
C ASP A 288 8.92 -16.35 29.95
N LYS A 289 10.16 -16.43 30.42
CA LYS A 289 10.55 -17.31 31.52
C LYS A 289 9.73 -17.04 32.78
N SER A 290 9.52 -15.76 33.11
CA SER A 290 8.69 -15.37 34.26
C SER A 290 7.23 -15.77 34.08
N LYS A 291 6.64 -15.63 32.88
CA LYS A 291 5.27 -16.08 32.57
C LYS A 291 5.14 -17.59 32.63
N ILE A 292 6.13 -18.33 32.12
CA ILE A 292 6.16 -19.81 32.19
C ILE A 292 6.30 -20.27 33.64
N ILE A 293 7.17 -19.63 34.43
CA ILE A 293 7.32 -19.93 35.86
C ILE A 293 6.04 -19.55 36.63
N TYR A 294 5.42 -18.42 36.31
CA TYR A 294 4.17 -17.95 36.91
C TYR A 294 3.00 -18.89 36.60
N ALA A 295 2.86 -19.33 35.34
CA ALA A 295 1.88 -20.32 34.94
C ALA A 295 2.09 -21.66 35.68
N LYS A 296 3.34 -22.13 35.79
CA LYS A 296 3.70 -23.33 36.58
C LYS A 296 3.38 -23.17 38.07
N LYS A 297 3.56 -21.98 38.64
CA LYS A 297 3.20 -21.66 40.03
C LYS A 297 1.68 -21.61 40.25
N LEU A 298 0.93 -21.03 39.30
CA LEU A 298 -0.54 -21.02 39.31
C LEU A 298 -1.14 -22.42 39.18
N SER A 299 -0.43 -23.35 38.55
CA SER A 299 -0.87 -24.75 38.41
C SER A 299 -0.84 -25.52 39.75
N ASN A 300 -0.11 -25.04 40.75
CA ASN A 300 0.26 -25.79 41.96
C ASN A 300 0.00 -25.05 43.29
N ALA A 301 -0.83 -23.99 43.31
CA ALA A 301 -1.12 -23.24 44.53
C ALA A 301 -2.64 -23.01 44.73
N PRO A 302 -3.19 -23.11 45.95
CA PRO A 302 -4.54 -22.67 46.26
C PRO A 302 -4.63 -21.14 46.19
N LEU A 303 -5.70 -20.64 45.57
CA LEU A 303 -6.01 -19.21 45.43
C LEU A 303 -6.25 -18.56 46.80
N CYS A 304 -5.42 -17.60 47.16
CA CYS A 304 -5.77 -16.56 48.13
C CYS A 304 -5.03 -15.27 47.75
N CYS A 305 -5.79 -14.22 47.44
CA CYS A 305 -5.26 -12.89 47.12
C CYS A 305 -5.36 -11.99 48.37
N PRO A 306 -4.34 -11.17 48.65
CA PRO A 306 -4.53 -9.93 49.41
C PRO A 306 -4.61 -8.73 48.46
N ASP A 307 -5.55 -7.85 48.78
CA ASP A 307 -5.77 -6.50 48.24
C ASP A 307 -4.57 -5.56 48.45
N MET A 308 -4.35 -4.68 47.48
CA MET A 308 -3.79 -3.33 47.71
C MET A 308 -4.44 -2.33 46.76
N THR A 309 -5.04 -1.29 47.33
CA THR A 309 -5.58 -0.11 46.65
C THR A 309 -4.48 0.93 46.40
N ALA A 310 -4.61 1.70 45.32
CA ALA A 310 -3.83 2.91 45.07
C ALA A 310 -4.78 4.07 44.74
N GLU A 311 -4.54 5.22 45.39
CA GLU A 311 -5.28 6.48 45.21
C GLU A 311 -4.60 7.42 44.19
N ASN A 312 -5.46 8.25 43.58
CA ASN A 312 -5.31 9.40 42.67
C ASN A 312 -4.63 10.63 43.35
N VAL A 313 -4.22 11.78 42.77
CA VAL A 313 -4.25 12.51 41.46
C VAL A 313 -3.40 13.79 41.70
N PHE A 314 -2.81 14.44 40.68
CA PHE A 314 -2.73 15.92 40.60
C PHE A 314 -2.59 16.43 39.14
N GLU A 315 -3.20 17.59 38.87
CA GLU A 315 -3.28 18.34 37.60
C GLU A 315 -2.01 19.19 37.37
N ASP A 316 -1.51 19.31 36.12
CA ASP A 316 -0.34 20.17 35.82
C ASP A 316 -0.56 21.11 34.61
N ASP A 317 -0.42 22.41 34.86
CA ASP A 317 -0.43 23.52 33.89
C ASP A 317 0.78 23.48 32.93
N ASN A 318 1.88 22.81 33.31
CA ASN A 318 3.10 22.69 32.51
C ASN A 318 2.88 21.98 31.16
N LEU A 319 1.93 21.03 31.11
CA LEU A 319 1.62 20.27 29.89
C LEU A 319 0.99 21.17 28.81
N LYS A 320 0.16 22.14 29.24
CA LYS A 320 -0.55 23.04 28.33
C LYS A 320 0.42 24.04 27.69
N ASP A 321 1.36 24.57 28.46
CA ASP A 321 2.35 25.52 27.97
C ASP A 321 3.32 24.88 26.97
N PHE A 322 3.78 23.66 27.24
CA PHE A 322 4.59 22.89 26.29
C PHE A 322 3.88 22.68 24.95
N MET A 323 2.60 22.31 25.00
CA MET A 323 1.80 22.06 23.80
C MET A 323 1.54 23.35 23.00
N ILE A 324 1.32 24.48 23.68
CA ILE A 324 1.17 25.78 23.03
C ILE A 324 2.50 26.22 22.39
N GLU A 325 3.63 26.04 23.07
CA GLU A 325 4.96 26.37 22.54
C GLU A 325 5.26 25.60 21.25
N LYS A 326 5.07 24.27 21.26
CA LYS A 326 5.29 23.41 20.08
C LYS A 326 4.39 23.79 18.90
N PHE A 327 3.15 24.18 19.17
CA PHE A 327 2.25 24.69 18.15
C PHE A 327 2.72 26.03 17.56
N GLN A 328 3.23 26.95 18.40
CA GLN A 328 3.72 28.25 17.97
C GLN A 328 5.03 28.17 17.16
N ILE A 329 5.90 27.20 17.43
CA ILE A 329 7.08 26.94 16.59
C ILE A 329 6.67 26.66 15.14
N GLY A 330 5.62 25.86 14.93
CA GLY A 330 5.07 25.59 13.61
C GLY A 330 4.50 26.84 12.92
N LYS A 331 3.88 27.76 13.67
CA LYS A 331 3.39 29.04 13.15
C LYS A 331 4.52 29.98 12.72
N ARG A 332 5.59 30.08 13.51
CA ARG A 332 6.70 31.02 13.23
C ARG A 332 7.64 30.52 12.12
N THR A 333 7.84 29.21 12.03
CA THR A 333 8.85 28.62 11.13
C THR A 333 8.28 28.06 9.82
N GLY A 334 6.96 27.82 9.75
CA GLY A 334 6.31 27.17 8.61
C GLY A 334 6.53 25.66 8.52
N SER A 335 7.42 25.09 9.35
CA SER A 335 7.63 23.65 9.48
C SER A 335 6.83 23.10 10.67
N LYS A 336 5.81 22.30 10.39
CA LYS A 336 4.97 21.69 11.43
C LYS A 336 5.77 20.63 12.19
N VAL A 337 5.71 20.65 13.51
CA VAL A 337 6.21 19.56 14.37
C VAL A 337 5.26 18.39 14.26
N ASP A 338 5.77 17.19 13.94
CA ASP A 338 4.98 15.97 13.92
C ASP A 338 4.53 15.57 15.32
N ALA A 339 3.29 15.09 15.46
CA ALA A 339 2.70 14.81 16.75
C ALA A 339 3.36 13.61 17.47
N ASN A 340 3.93 12.66 16.73
CA ASN A 340 4.68 11.56 17.32
C ASN A 340 6.06 12.02 17.77
N THR A 341 6.72 12.90 17.01
CA THR A 341 7.98 13.51 17.42
C THR A 341 7.83 14.32 18.72
N ALA A 342 6.74 15.08 18.87
CA ALA A 342 6.45 15.78 20.13
C ALA A 342 6.18 14.80 21.29
N SER A 343 5.53 13.66 21.04
CA SER A 343 5.31 12.60 22.04
C SER A 343 6.62 11.94 22.47
N GLU A 344 7.54 11.72 21.54
CA GLU A 344 8.88 11.18 21.82
C GLU A 344 9.73 12.16 22.63
N GLU A 345 9.65 13.46 22.31
CA GLU A 345 10.34 14.51 23.08
C GLU A 345 9.85 14.58 24.52
N MET A 346 8.53 14.44 24.77
CA MET A 346 7.99 14.35 26.14
C MET A 346 8.56 13.15 26.91
N ARG A 347 8.83 12.04 26.21
CA ARG A 347 9.35 10.79 26.78
C ARG A 347 10.87 10.77 26.92
N SER A 348 11.58 11.76 26.38
CA SER A 348 13.05 11.84 26.40
C SER A 348 13.66 12.11 27.79
N GLY A 349 12.82 12.44 28.78
CA GLY A 349 13.24 12.68 30.18
C GLY A 349 13.89 14.04 30.42
N HIS A 350 14.20 14.81 29.37
CA HIS A 350 14.83 16.13 29.48
C HIS A 350 13.86 17.26 29.87
N LEU A 351 12.55 17.02 29.81
CA LEU A 351 11.50 18.02 29.99
C LEU A 351 10.74 17.91 31.32
N GLY A 352 11.17 17.02 32.23
CA GLY A 352 10.60 16.91 33.57
C GLY A 352 9.24 16.20 33.68
N PHE A 353 8.63 15.76 32.58
CA PHE A 353 7.34 15.05 32.58
C PHE A 353 7.43 13.66 33.22
N SER A 354 6.45 13.35 34.05
CA SER A 354 6.20 12.02 34.61
C SER A 354 5.48 11.11 33.62
N LYS A 355 5.49 9.79 33.86
CA LYS A 355 4.90 8.80 32.94
C LYS A 355 3.40 9.01 32.71
N ASP A 356 2.71 9.57 33.68
CA ASP A 356 1.26 9.78 33.65
C ASP A 356 0.86 11.02 32.85
N GLU A 357 1.84 11.89 32.53
CA GLU A 357 1.66 13.11 31.71
C GLU A 357 1.97 12.88 30.22
N PHE A 358 2.43 11.68 29.87
CA PHE A 358 2.82 11.38 28.50
C PHE A 358 1.61 11.30 27.57
N LEU A 359 1.46 12.31 26.72
CA LEU A 359 0.50 12.28 25.64
C LEU A 359 0.99 11.37 24.51
N THR A 360 0.05 10.65 23.89
CA THR A 360 0.26 9.94 22.63
C THR A 360 0.25 10.91 21.46
N GLY A 361 0.88 10.54 20.34
CA GLY A 361 0.84 11.36 19.13
C GLY A 361 -0.58 11.64 18.62
N GLN A 362 -1.53 10.74 18.87
CA GLN A 362 -2.94 10.96 18.55
C GLN A 362 -3.59 12.05 19.41
N GLN A 363 -3.31 12.07 20.72
CA GLN A 363 -3.79 13.10 21.65
C GLN A 363 -3.19 14.48 21.31
N ILE A 364 -1.89 14.52 20.99
CA ILE A 364 -1.19 15.74 20.57
C ILE A 364 -1.76 16.25 19.24
N GLY A 365 -1.94 15.36 18.26
CA GLY A 365 -2.53 15.71 16.96
C GLY A 365 -3.96 16.24 17.08
N SER A 366 -4.78 15.65 17.95
CA SER A 366 -6.13 16.13 18.25
C SER A 366 -6.11 17.52 18.91
N TYR A 367 -5.17 17.77 19.83
CA TYR A 367 -5.00 19.07 20.48
C TYR A 367 -4.58 20.17 19.50
N PHE A 368 -3.59 19.91 18.63
CA PHE A 368 -3.18 20.88 17.59
C PHE A 368 -4.28 21.14 16.56
N CYS A 369 -5.10 20.13 16.24
CA CYS A 369 -6.25 20.32 15.35
C CYS A 369 -7.26 21.29 15.98
N ARG A 370 -7.57 21.12 17.27
CA ARG A 370 -8.46 22.01 18.05
C ARG A 370 -7.91 23.43 18.16
N LEU A 371 -6.63 23.61 18.50
CA LEU A 371 -5.98 24.93 18.52
C LEU A 371 -6.04 25.62 17.15
N ALA A 372 -5.82 24.86 16.07
CA ALA A 372 -5.89 25.40 14.72
C ALA A 372 -7.33 25.69 14.26
N GLN A 373 -8.35 25.05 14.85
CA GLN A 373 -9.77 25.33 14.59
C GLN A 373 -10.27 26.54 15.38
N GLN A 374 -9.83 26.67 16.64
CA GLN A 374 -10.09 27.83 17.50
C GLN A 374 -9.52 29.12 16.90
N ASP A 375 -8.37 29.02 16.23
CA ASP A 375 -7.72 30.12 15.50
C ASP A 375 -8.41 30.42 14.15
N ARG A 376 -9.33 29.56 13.68
CA ARG A 376 -9.90 29.60 12.32
C ARG A 376 -11.37 29.98 12.19
N ASN A 377 -12.23 29.95 13.21
CA ASN A 377 -13.55 30.61 13.20
C ASN A 377 -14.34 30.44 14.52
N SER A 378 -14.91 31.55 15.00
CA SER A 378 -16.10 31.55 15.86
C SER A 378 -17.31 31.12 15.05
N ASP A 379 -17.99 30.03 15.40
CA ASP A 379 -19.42 29.87 15.12
C ASP A 379 -20.07 28.79 16.00
N SER A 380 -21.22 29.16 16.56
CA SER A 380 -21.80 28.65 17.83
C SER A 380 -22.55 27.30 17.74
N ASN A 381 -22.82 26.77 16.54
CA ASN A 381 -23.81 25.70 16.39
C ASN A 381 -23.27 24.27 16.55
N ASP A 382 -21.96 24.02 16.40
CA ASP A 382 -21.36 22.71 16.70
C ASP A 382 -21.17 22.48 18.21
N TYR A 383 -21.17 23.56 19.01
CA TYR A 383 -21.02 23.51 20.46
C TYR A 383 -22.20 22.82 21.14
N ARG A 384 -23.44 23.01 20.65
CA ARG A 384 -24.63 22.39 21.26
C ARG A 384 -24.65 20.88 21.05
N ALA A 385 -24.21 20.39 19.90
CA ALA A 385 -24.14 18.95 19.63
C ALA A 385 -23.04 18.26 20.46
N ALA A 386 -21.88 18.90 20.60
CA ALA A 386 -20.76 18.36 21.38
C ALA A 386 -20.97 18.47 22.90
N ASP A 387 -21.60 19.55 23.39
CA ASP A 387 -21.99 19.69 24.80
C ASP A 387 -23.07 18.66 25.19
N GLU A 388 -23.98 18.35 24.27
CA GLU A 388 -24.99 17.31 24.48
C GLU A 388 -24.41 15.89 24.47
N GLU A 389 -23.41 15.62 23.62
CA GLU A 389 -22.68 14.35 23.62
C GLU A 389 -21.79 14.19 24.87
N ASN A 390 -21.16 15.26 25.35
CA ASN A 390 -20.37 15.25 26.58
C ASN A 390 -21.27 15.12 27.82
N ARG A 391 -22.41 15.81 27.88
CA ARG A 391 -23.41 15.59 28.94
C ARG A 391 -23.94 14.17 28.94
N ARG A 392 -24.19 13.56 27.77
CA ARG A 392 -24.58 12.14 27.66
C ARG A 392 -23.48 11.20 28.15
N SER A 393 -22.21 11.49 27.86
CA SER A 393 -21.07 10.70 28.32
C SER A 393 -20.88 10.78 29.84
N ILE A 394 -21.04 11.97 30.42
CA ILE A 394 -21.00 12.19 31.88
C ILE A 394 -22.18 11.49 32.56
N LEU A 395 -23.41 11.67 32.06
CA LEU A 395 -24.61 11.02 32.62
C LEU A 395 -24.51 9.49 32.52
N LYS A 396 -23.96 8.97 31.42
CA LYS A 396 -23.70 7.54 31.26
C LYS A 396 -22.68 7.04 32.29
N LYS A 397 -21.60 7.80 32.54
CA LYS A 397 -20.62 7.46 33.60
C LYS A 397 -21.21 7.55 35.01
N GLU A 398 -22.13 8.48 35.27
CA GLU A 398 -22.82 8.57 36.57
C GLU A 398 -23.80 7.42 36.79
N ILE A 399 -24.62 7.08 35.79
CA ILE A 399 -25.54 5.93 35.85
C ILE A 399 -24.75 4.62 36.02
N THR A 400 -23.61 4.48 35.34
CA THR A 400 -22.77 3.27 35.48
C THR A 400 -22.09 3.20 36.86
N LYS A 401 -21.99 4.32 37.60
CA LYS A 401 -21.51 4.33 38.99
C LYS A 401 -22.62 4.07 40.01
N THR A 402 -23.88 4.31 39.67
CA THR A 402 -25.03 4.04 40.57
C THR A 402 -25.57 2.61 40.44
N ILE A 403 -25.19 1.88 39.39
CA ILE A 403 -25.52 0.47 39.20
C ILE A 403 -24.36 -0.37 39.75
N ASP A 404 -24.27 -0.41 41.08
CA ASP A 404 -23.63 -1.49 41.84
C ASP A 404 -24.71 -2.17 42.69
N ILE A 405 -25.37 -3.17 42.08
CA ILE A 405 -25.77 -4.45 42.67
C ILE A 405 -25.51 -5.53 41.62
#